data_AF-A0A4Y2PG86-F1
#
_entry.id   AF-A0A4Y2PG86-F1
#
_cell.length_a   1.000
_cell.length_b   1.000
_cell.length_c   1.000
_cell.angle_alpha   90.00
_cell.angle_beta   90.00
_cell.angle_gamma   90.00
#
_symmetry.space_group_name_H-M   'P 1'
#
loop_
_entity.id
_entity.type
_entity.pdbx_description
1 polymer ?
#
loop_
_entity_poly.entity_id
_entity_poly.type
_entity_poly.pdbx_seq_one_letter_code
_entity_poly.pdbx_strand_id
1 'polypeptide(L)'
;MSELQILKTHRNDTGTYSCSAVSDIGTDEATIQYIVQGRPDPPPDISVVNVTSRSVTLQWDVKHDGNSHVTGSVVQYQSIS
;
A
#
# COMPACT_ATOMS: atom_id res chain seq x y z
N MET A 1 5.97 -8.85 30.38
CA MET A 1 5.63 -8.95 28.95
C MET A 1 6.28 -7.77 28.27
N SER A 2 7.14 -8.01 27.29
CA SER A 2 7.74 -6.93 26.48
C SER A 2 6.83 -6.68 25.28
N GLU A 3 6.59 -5.41 24.97
CA GLU A 3 5.69 -4.99 23.88
C GLU A 3 6.35 -3.86 23.08
N LEU A 4 6.21 -3.92 21.75
CA LEU A 4 6.57 -2.83 20.84
C LEU A 4 5.27 -2.28 20.22
N GLN A 5 5.06 -0.98 20.35
CA GLN A 5 3.93 -0.28 19.75
C GLN A 5 4.42 0.65 18.63
N ILE A 6 3.95 0.42 17.41
CA ILE A 6 4.19 1.30 16.27
C ILE A 6 2.92 2.12 16.03
N LEU A 7 2.97 3.41 16.34
CA LEU A 7 1.84 4.33 16.19
C LEU A 7 1.96 5.08 14.86
N LYS A 8 0.82 5.38 14.22
CA LYS A 8 0.76 6.10 12.94
C LYS A 8 1.62 5.44 11.85
N THR A 9 1.40 4.15 11.65
CA THR A 9 2.16 3.31 10.72
C THR A 9 2.23 3.90 9.32
N HIS A 10 3.43 3.90 8.74
CA HIS A 10 3.71 4.30 7.38
C HIS A 10 4.28 3.10 6.60
N ARG A 11 4.23 3.14 5.26
CA ARG A 11 4.64 1.99 4.42
C ARG A 11 6.08 1.54 4.66
N ASN A 12 6.96 2.46 5.04
CA ASN A 12 8.37 2.18 5.36
C ASN A 12 8.55 1.42 6.69
N ASP A 13 7.50 1.28 7.50
CA ASP A 13 7.51 0.39 8.67
C ASP A 13 7.36 -1.08 8.25
N THR A 14 7.13 -1.38 6.96
CA THR A 14 7.17 -2.76 6.47
C THR A 14 8.57 -3.34 6.61
N GLY A 15 8.69 -4.50 7.24
CA GLY A 15 9.98 -5.15 7.45
C GLY A 15 9.91 -6.37 8.36
N THR A 16 11.07 -6.95 8.61
CA THR A 16 11.23 -8.02 9.59
C THR A 16 11.61 -7.42 10.92
N TYR A 17 10.78 -7.64 11.93
CA TYR A 17 11.04 -7.23 13.31
C TYR A 17 11.54 -8.44 14.09
N SER A 18 12.51 -8.21 14.97
CA SER A 18 13.06 -9.24 15.83
C SER A 18 12.94 -8.85 17.30
N CYS A 19 12.52 -9.82 18.12
CA CYS A 19 12.49 -9.72 19.57
C CYS A 19 13.51 -10.71 20.13
N SER A 20 14.58 -10.18 20.74
CA SER A 20 15.62 -10.99 21.37
C SER A 20 15.54 -10.90 22.90
N ALA A 21 15.63 -12.04 23.58
CA ALA A 21 15.74 -12.15 25.03
C ALA A 21 17.14 -12.64 25.38
N VAL A 22 17.88 -11.86 26.18
CA VAL A 22 19.26 -12.18 26.58
C VAL A 22 19.31 -12.44 28.08
N SER A 23 20.01 -13.50 28.48
CA SER A 23 20.27 -13.89 29.86
C SER A 23 21.74 -14.30 30.02
N ASP A 24 22.20 -14.47 31.26
CA ASP A 24 23.59 -14.87 31.56
C ASP A 24 23.99 -16.22 30.95
N ILE A 25 23.01 -17.06 30.59
CA ILE A 25 23.22 -18.40 30.03
C ILE A 25 23.02 -18.48 28.52
N GLY A 26 22.52 -17.41 27.88
CA GLY A 26 22.29 -17.40 26.44
C GLY A 26 21.22 -16.41 25.97
N THR A 27 20.96 -16.48 24.66
CA THR A 27 20.05 -15.60 23.92
C THR A 27 19.03 -16.43 23.17
N ASP A 28 17.78 -15.97 23.17
CA ASP A 28 16.69 -16.49 22.33
C ASP A 28 16.15 -15.35 21.44
N GLU A 29 15.65 -15.68 20.25
CA GLU A 29 15.22 -14.69 19.25
C GLU A 29 13.97 -15.16 18.49
N ALA A 30 12.96 -14.29 18.41
CA ALA A 30 11.75 -14.50 17.63
C ALA A 30 11.58 -13.40 16.58
N THR A 31 11.29 -13.78 15.34
CA THR A 31 11.13 -12.85 14.21
C THR A 31 9.70 -12.82 13.70
N ILE A 32 9.26 -11.65 13.22
CA ILE A 32 7.92 -11.42 12.67
C ILE A 32 8.08 -10.59 11.39
N GLN A 33 7.42 -11.01 10.31
CA GLN A 33 7.27 -10.19 9.12
C GLN A 33 6.06 -9.28 9.26
N TYR A 34 6.29 -7.98 9.33
CA TYR A 34 5.24 -6.96 9.41
C TYR A 34 5.09 -6.29 8.04
N ILE A 35 3.87 -6.32 7.49
CA ILE A 35 3.55 -5.73 6.18
C ILE A 35 2.44 -4.71 6.41
N VAL A 36 2.76 -3.44 6.18
CA VAL A 36 1.78 -2.37 6.24
C VAL A 36 0.93 -2.40 4.98
N GLN A 37 -0.37 -2.62 5.15
CA GLN A 37 -1.34 -2.52 4.07
C GLN A 37 -1.91 -1.10 4.01
N GLY A 38 -2.09 -0.60 2.79
CA GLY A 38 -2.61 0.73 2.53
C GLY A 38 -3.53 0.75 1.33
N ARG A 39 -3.95 1.96 0.94
CA ARG A 39 -4.65 2.14 -0.32
C ARG A 39 -3.69 1.95 -1.49
N PRO A 40 -4.15 1.48 -2.66
CA PRO A 40 -3.38 1.56 -3.90
C PRO A 40 -2.96 2.99 -4.18
N ASP A 41 -1.85 3.15 -4.88
CA ASP A 41 -1.44 4.45 -5.36
C ASP A 41 -2.40 4.96 -6.43
N PRO A 42 -2.64 6.29 -6.51
CA PRO A 42 -3.37 6.86 -7.62
C PRO A 42 -2.76 6.40 -8.95
N PRO A 43 -3.58 6.07 -9.95
CA PRO A 43 -3.05 5.71 -11.25
C PRO A 43 -2.24 6.88 -11.81
N PRO A 44 -0.95 6.70 -12.12
CA PRO A 44 -0.23 7.72 -12.87
C PRO A 44 -0.70 7.70 -14.32
N ASP A 45 -0.59 8.86 -14.97
CA ASP A 45 -0.67 8.99 -16.43
C ASP A 45 -1.94 8.38 -17.05
N ILE A 46 -3.10 8.87 -16.62
CA ILE A 46 -4.39 8.51 -17.24
C ILE A 46 -4.34 8.93 -18.71
N SER A 47 -4.44 7.95 -19.60
CA SER A 47 -4.41 8.14 -21.05
C SER A 47 -5.81 8.11 -21.65
N VAL A 48 -6.07 9.01 -22.59
CA VAL A 48 -7.29 8.99 -23.41
C VAL A 48 -6.98 8.19 -24.67
N VAL A 49 -7.60 7.02 -24.81
CA VAL A 49 -7.33 6.11 -25.93
C VAL A 49 -8.40 6.20 -27.03
N ASN A 50 -9.59 6.70 -26.69
CA ASN A 50 -10.64 6.95 -27.67
C ASN A 50 -11.57 8.08 -27.24
N VAL A 51 -12.01 8.86 -28.21
CA VAL A 51 -13.00 9.92 -28.03
C VAL A 51 -14.06 9.77 -29.10
N THR A 52 -15.32 9.76 -28.69
CA THR A 52 -16.49 9.86 -29.56
C THR A 52 -17.29 11.11 -29.22
N SER A 53 -18.36 11.39 -29.98
CA SER A 53 -19.25 12.50 -29.67
C SER A 53 -20.02 12.36 -28.35
N ARG A 54 -20.05 11.15 -27.75
CA ARG A 54 -20.83 10.83 -26.54
C ARG A 54 -20.06 10.06 -25.47
N SER A 55 -18.83 9.65 -25.71
CA SER A 55 -18.04 8.84 -24.78
C SER A 55 -16.55 9.11 -24.91
N VAL A 56 -15.83 8.81 -23.84
CA VAL A 56 -14.37 8.82 -23.79
C VAL A 56 -13.91 7.51 -23.15
N THR A 57 -12.91 6.86 -23.74
CA THR A 57 -12.27 5.67 -23.18
C THR A 57 -10.96 6.08 -22.55
N LEU A 58 -10.81 5.75 -21.27
CA LEU A 58 -9.63 6.02 -20.46
C LEU A 58 -8.88 4.71 -20.20
N GLN A 59 -7.55 4.78 -20.18
CA GLN A 59 -6.68 3.67 -19.82
C GLN A 59 -5.60 4.15 -18.85
N TRP A 60 -5.35 3.36 -17.80
CA TRP A 60 -4.33 3.64 -16.79
C TRP A 60 -3.77 2.33 -16.21
N ASP A 61 -2.58 2.40 -15.65
CA ASP A 61 -1.93 1.29 -14.93
C ASP A 61 -1.95 1.53 -13.42
N VAL A 62 -2.04 0.47 -12.63
CA VAL A 62 -1.83 0.53 -11.17
C VAL A 62 -0.35 0.26 -10.89
N LYS A 63 0.38 1.25 -10.37
CA LYS A 63 1.81 1.08 -10.05
C LYS A 63 2.04 0.31 -8.75
N HIS A 64 1.21 0.56 -7.75
CA HIS A 64 1.32 -0.06 -6.45
C HIS A 64 -0.07 -0.27 -5.87
N ASP A 65 -0.34 -1.48 -5.41
CA ASP A 65 -1.66 -1.93 -4.92
C ASP A 65 -1.85 -1.68 -3.41
N GLY A 66 -0.81 -1.20 -2.72
CA GLY A 66 -0.86 -0.97 -1.28
C GLY A 66 -0.70 -2.24 -0.46
N ASN A 67 -0.05 -3.29 -1.00
CA ASN A 67 0.11 -4.61 -0.38
C ASN A 67 -1.24 -5.32 -0.14
N SER A 68 -2.23 -5.03 -0.97
CA SER A 68 -3.55 -5.66 -0.95
C SER A 68 -4.14 -5.68 -2.35
N HIS A 69 -4.97 -6.69 -2.63
CA HIS A 69 -5.63 -6.78 -3.92
C HIS A 69 -6.55 -5.57 -4.17
N VAL A 70 -6.44 -4.97 -5.36
CA VAL A 70 -7.30 -3.85 -5.78
C VAL A 70 -8.68 -4.38 -6.17
N THR A 71 -9.72 -3.91 -5.49
CA THR A 71 -11.10 -4.39 -5.72
C THR A 71 -11.85 -3.63 -6.82
N GLY A 72 -11.35 -2.48 -7.25
CA GLY A 72 -12.00 -1.66 -8.28
C GLY A 72 -11.46 -0.23 -8.36
N SER A 73 -11.98 0.55 -9.31
CA SER A 73 -11.59 1.94 -9.53
C SER A 73 -12.82 2.82 -9.74
N VAL A 74 -12.73 4.09 -9.32
CA VAL A 74 -13.79 5.09 -9.49
C VAL A 74 -13.27 6.19 -10.40
N VAL A 75 -14.02 6.47 -11.47
CA VAL A 75 -13.71 7.58 -12.39
C VAL A 75 -14.48 8.81 -11.92
N GLN A 76 -13.77 9.91 -11.72
CA GLN A 76 -14.35 11.22 -11.40
C GLN A 76 -14.07 12.18 -12.55
N TYR A 77 -15.06 12.98 -12.94
CA TYR A 77 -14.94 13.98 -14.00
C TYR A 77 -15.71 15.24 -13.62
N GLN A 78 -15.25 16.38 -14.14
CA GLN A 78 -15.90 17.67 -13.95
C GLN A 78 -16.03 18.37 -15.29
N SER A 79 -17.25 18.78 -15.64
CA SER A 79 -17.48 19.66 -16.80
C SER A 79 -17.04 21.08 -16.43
N ILE A 80 -16.15 21.65 -17.24
CA ILE A 80 -15.77 23.06 -17.13
C ILE A 80 -16.69 23.81 -18.09
N SER A 81 -17.55 24.68 -17.52
CA SER A 81 -18.46 25.57 -18.25
C SER A 81 -17.80 26.93 -18.52
#